data_AF-A0ABD5MZA1-F1
#
_entry.id   AF-A0ABD5MZA1-F1
#
_cell.length_a   1.000
_cell.length_b   1.000
_cell.length_c   1.000
_cell.angle_alpha   90.00
_cell.angle_beta   90.00
_cell.angle_gamma   90.00
#
_symmetry.space_group_name_H-M   'P 1'
#
loop_
_entity.id
_entity.type
_entity.pdbx_description
1 polymer ?
#
loop_
_entity_poly.entity_id
_entity_poly.type
_entity_poly.pdbx_seq_one_letter_code
_entity_poly.pdbx_strand_id
1 'polypeptide(L)'
;KMLKKLAAKAQINLNGKSLTFHCFRKMFLSASIDSGIGLTAGKLMCGKAVKQSDSTYLTVVKLREKFIQLKRFLSINEQAKIVTEKFESFEMTINHLQEQLISQKIVNETVTKKNLELESRIEDLTRGQEGLDKQVEEIRTTLFGKSFGGLMKSSIETINDIEKKAKAKKKEDSEES
;
A
#
# COMPACT_ATOMS: atom_id res chain seq x y z
N LYS A 1 12.10 54.98 31.51
CA LYS A 1 11.36 53.70 31.30
C LYS A 1 12.10 52.80 30.31
N MET A 2 13.00 51.95 30.79
CA MET A 2 13.84 51.05 29.97
C MET A 2 13.03 50.10 29.08
N LEU A 3 11.98 49.48 29.62
CA LEU A 3 11.11 48.55 28.89
C LEU A 3 10.40 49.20 27.69
N LYS A 4 9.98 50.46 27.81
CA LYS A 4 9.38 51.20 26.69
C LYS A 4 10.38 51.48 25.58
N LYS A 5 11.64 51.81 25.94
CA LYS A 5 12.73 52.00 24.97
C LYS A 5 13.05 50.70 24.23
N LEU A 6 13.06 49.57 24.94
CA LEU A 6 13.27 48.25 24.33
C LEU A 6 12.13 47.87 23.38
N ALA A 7 10.87 48.08 23.78
CA ALA A 7 9.71 47.82 22.92
C ALA A 7 9.74 48.67 21.65
N ALA A 8 10.11 49.96 21.76
CA ALA A 8 10.27 50.85 20.61
C ALA A 8 11.42 50.39 19.69
N LYS A 9 12.56 49.97 20.25
CA LYS A 9 13.69 49.45 19.48
C LYS A 9 13.34 48.14 18.74
N ALA A 10 12.48 47.32 19.33
CA ALA A 10 11.99 46.07 18.75
C ALA A 10 10.74 46.26 17.85
N GLN A 11 10.32 47.50 17.57
CA GLN A 11 9.13 47.83 16.77
C GLN A 11 7.83 47.15 17.26
N ILE A 12 7.69 46.93 18.57
CA ILE A 12 6.50 46.31 19.15
C ILE A 12 5.44 47.39 19.43
N ASN A 13 4.32 47.31 18.73
CA ASN A 13 3.18 48.22 18.93
C ASN A 13 2.47 47.91 20.26
N LEU A 14 2.56 48.84 21.22
CA LEU A 14 2.00 48.67 22.56
C LEU A 14 0.51 49.03 22.67
N ASN A 15 -0.15 49.50 21.61
CA ASN A 15 -1.59 49.79 21.53
C ASN A 15 -2.15 50.52 22.79
N GLY A 16 -1.45 51.56 23.25
CA GLY A 16 -1.83 52.34 24.44
C GLY A 16 -1.55 51.66 25.80
N LYS A 17 -1.11 50.41 25.83
CA LYS A 17 -0.79 49.67 27.06
C LYS A 17 0.62 50.00 27.56
N SER A 18 0.81 49.98 28.88
CA SER A 18 2.13 50.19 29.48
C SER A 18 2.82 48.86 29.76
N LEU A 19 3.98 48.64 29.14
CA LEU A 19 4.84 47.51 29.47
C LEU A 19 5.48 47.72 30.84
N THR A 20 5.17 46.82 31.78
CA THR A 20 5.71 46.82 33.14
C THR A 20 6.23 45.43 33.50
N PHE A 21 7.09 45.33 34.52
CA PHE A 21 7.55 44.02 35.04
C PHE A 21 6.39 43.12 35.50
N HIS A 22 5.27 43.72 35.92
CA HIS A 22 4.05 42.98 36.25
C HIS A 22 3.49 42.19 35.06
N CYS A 23 3.61 42.72 33.83
CA CYS A 23 3.17 42.02 32.62
C CYS A 23 3.95 40.72 32.39
N PHE A 24 5.28 40.78 32.53
CA PHE A 24 6.15 39.59 32.42
C PHE A 24 5.84 38.57 33.52
N ARG A 25 5.62 39.04 34.75
CA ARG A 25 5.22 38.16 35.85
C ARG A 25 3.87 37.48 35.59
N LYS A 26 2.89 38.22 35.07
CA LYS A 26 1.56 37.67 34.75
C LYS A 26 1.66 36.64 33.61
N MET A 27 2.44 36.94 32.57
CA MET A 27 2.73 36.02 31.48
C MET A 27 3.43 34.75 31.97
N PHE A 28 4.46 34.89 32.81
CA PHE A 28 5.19 33.77 33.41
C PHE A 28 4.28 32.85 34.24
N LEU A 29 3.39 33.43 35.05
CA LEU A 29 2.42 32.66 35.85
C LEU A 29 1.35 31.99 34.98
N SER A 30 0.88 32.66 33.92
CA SER A 30 -0.04 32.06 32.94
C SER A 30 0.62 30.85 32.28
N ALA A 31 1.82 31.03 31.73
CA ALA A 31 2.56 29.95 31.09
C ALA A 31 2.88 28.79 32.06
N SER A 32 3.09 29.09 33.35
CA SER A 32 3.25 28.05 34.38
C SER A 32 2.00 27.18 34.50
N ILE A 33 0.82 27.80 34.54
CA ILE A 33 -0.47 27.09 34.60
C ILE A 33 -0.67 26.25 33.33
N ASP A 34 -0.44 26.85 32.16
CA ASP A 34 -0.61 26.20 30.86
C ASP A 34 0.34 25.00 30.69
N SER A 35 1.52 25.05 31.30
CA SER A 35 2.51 23.97 31.32
C SER A 35 2.26 22.91 32.40
N GLY A 36 1.15 22.98 33.14
CA GLY A 36 0.84 22.06 34.25
C GLY A 36 1.74 22.24 35.48
N ILE A 37 2.41 23.37 35.63
CA ILE A 37 3.20 23.72 36.81
C ILE A 37 2.28 24.37 37.84
N GLY A 38 2.20 23.75 39.02
CA GLY A 38 1.39 24.27 40.12
C GLY A 38 1.70 25.73 40.44
N LEU A 39 0.65 26.51 40.71
CA LEU A 39 0.74 27.96 40.92
C LEU A 39 1.71 28.34 42.06
N THR A 40 1.82 27.50 43.08
CA THR A 40 2.75 27.65 44.21
C THR A 40 4.21 27.62 43.75
N ALA A 41 4.57 26.67 42.88
CA ALA A 41 5.91 26.59 42.31
C ALA A 41 6.20 27.78 41.39
N GLY A 42 5.24 28.16 40.52
CA GLY A 42 5.36 29.35 39.67
C GLY A 42 5.53 30.65 40.44
N LYS A 43 4.78 30.81 41.54
CA LYS A 43 4.91 31.93 42.49
C LYS A 43 6.31 31.98 43.07
N LEU A 44 6.83 30.86 43.56
CA LEU A 44 8.17 30.80 44.15
C LEU A 44 9.27 31.09 43.11
N MET A 45 9.14 30.58 41.89
CA MET A 45 10.08 30.84 40.79
C MET A 45 10.14 32.31 40.36
N CYS A 46 9.02 33.04 40.43
CA CYS A 46 8.98 34.49 40.14
C CYS A 46 9.17 35.37 41.38
N GLY A 47 9.67 34.81 42.50
CA GLY A 47 9.93 35.55 43.73
C GLY A 47 8.68 36.09 44.43
N LYS A 48 7.52 35.43 44.30
CA LYS A 48 6.33 35.75 45.11
C LYS A 48 6.40 34.99 46.42
N ALA A 49 6.03 35.66 47.51
CA ALA A 49 5.83 34.99 48.79
C ALA A 49 4.78 33.90 48.67
N VAL A 50 5.06 32.77 49.31
CA VAL A 50 4.21 31.58 49.39
C VAL A 50 4.13 31.20 50.87
N LYS A 51 2.99 30.61 51.28
CA LYS A 51 2.81 30.14 52.65
C LYS A 51 3.85 29.06 52.99
N GLN A 52 4.40 29.10 54.20
CA GLN A 52 5.46 28.19 54.61
C GLN A 52 5.05 26.71 54.49
N SER A 53 3.78 26.37 54.77
CA SER A 53 3.21 25.03 54.59
C SER A 53 3.37 24.47 53.18
N ASP A 54 3.25 25.34 52.17
CA ASP A 54 3.26 24.92 50.77
C ASP A 54 4.69 24.89 50.22
N SER A 55 5.60 25.64 50.85
CA SER A 55 7.02 25.68 50.50
C SER A 55 7.77 24.41 50.93
N THR A 56 7.34 23.74 52.01
CA THR A 56 8.01 22.55 52.55
C THR A 56 8.13 21.41 51.53
N TYR A 57 7.17 21.31 50.59
CA TYR A 57 7.12 20.26 49.58
C TYR A 57 7.82 20.64 48.25
N LEU A 58 8.29 21.88 48.14
CA LEU A 58 8.97 22.41 46.96
C LEU A 58 10.46 22.57 47.23
N THR A 59 11.24 21.53 46.90
CA THR A 59 12.70 21.59 46.98
C THR A 59 13.28 22.39 45.82
N VAL A 60 14.45 23.01 46.04
CA VAL A 60 15.18 23.82 45.04
C VAL A 60 15.45 23.04 43.75
N VAL A 61 15.70 21.73 43.86
CA VAL A 61 15.95 20.85 42.71
C VAL A 61 14.69 20.68 41.83
N LYS A 62 13.52 20.45 42.44
CA LYS A 62 12.23 20.35 41.71
C LYS A 62 11.84 21.66 41.04
N LEU A 63 12.13 22.80 41.66
CA LEU A 63 11.90 24.12 41.07
C LEU A 63 12.76 24.35 39.82
N ARG A 64 14.02 23.90 39.84
CA ARG A 64 14.92 24.01 38.69
C ARG A 64 14.43 23.17 37.50
N GLU A 65 13.97 21.95 37.75
CA GLU A 65 13.40 21.09 36.70
C GLU A 65 12.14 21.72 36.09
N LYS A 66 11.24 22.23 36.94
CA LYS A 66 10.02 22.95 36.52
C LYS A 66 10.36 24.22 35.74
N PHE A 67 11.42 24.94 36.12
CA PHE A 67 11.90 26.09 35.37
C PHE A 67 12.45 25.70 34.00
N ILE A 68 13.19 24.60 33.88
CA ILE A 68 13.69 24.10 32.57
C ILE A 68 12.53 23.73 31.66
N GLN A 69 11.48 23.09 32.20
CA GLN A 69 10.26 22.79 31.46
C GLN A 69 9.60 24.09 30.96
N LEU A 70 9.39 25.06 31.85
CA LEU A 70 8.76 26.34 31.52
C LEU A 70 9.59 27.17 30.53
N LYS A 71 10.92 27.10 30.62
CA LYS A 71 11.85 27.78 29.70
C LYS A 71 11.58 27.37 28.26
N ARG A 72 11.18 26.13 27.98
CA ARG A 72 10.85 25.69 26.61
C ARG A 72 9.64 26.44 26.03
N PHE A 73 8.66 26.78 26.86
CA PHE A 73 7.46 27.51 26.44
C PHE A 73 7.69 29.02 26.36
N LEU A 74 8.57 29.56 27.21
CA LEU A 74 8.88 30.98 27.26
C LEU A 74 10.01 31.41 26.32
N SER A 75 10.81 30.47 25.83
CA SER A 75 11.87 30.76 24.86
C SER A 75 11.25 30.97 23.49
N ILE A 76 11.51 32.13 22.91
CA ILE A 76 11.26 32.39 21.49
C ILE A 76 12.33 31.61 20.73
N ASN A 77 12.04 30.36 20.38
CA ASN A 77 12.93 29.58 19.54
C ASN A 77 12.73 30.01 18.08
N GLU A 78 13.79 30.51 17.46
CA GLU A 78 13.86 30.83 16.02
C GLU A 78 13.59 29.61 15.11
N GLN A 79 13.51 28.42 15.71
CA GLN A 79 13.19 27.14 15.08
C GLN A 79 11.80 27.07 14.41
N ALA A 80 10.90 28.03 14.65
CA ALA A 80 9.62 28.10 13.94
C ALA A 80 9.82 28.04 12.40
N LYS A 81 10.91 28.64 11.88
CA LYS A 81 11.23 28.67 10.45
C LYS A 81 11.62 27.30 9.88
N ILE A 82 12.42 26.53 10.63
CA ILE A 82 12.86 25.18 10.24
C ILE A 82 11.67 24.19 10.26
N VAL A 83 10.74 24.38 11.19
CA VAL A 83 9.52 23.55 11.24
C VAL A 83 8.61 23.85 10.04
N THR A 84 8.56 25.10 9.57
CA THR A 84 7.77 25.47 8.38
C THR A 84 8.37 24.87 7.10
N GLU A 85 9.68 24.99 6.90
CA GLU A 85 10.37 24.43 5.73
C GLU A 85 10.22 22.89 5.64
N LYS A 86 10.32 22.20 6.78
CA LYS A 86 10.09 20.74 6.82
C LYS A 86 8.63 20.40 6.54
N PHE A 87 7.68 21.21 7.01
CA PHE A 87 6.26 20.99 6.76
C PHE A 87 5.93 21.12 5.27
N GLU A 88 6.47 22.15 4.61
CA GLU A 88 6.34 22.35 3.16
C GLU A 88 6.94 21.17 2.37
N SER A 89 8.11 20.65 2.81
CA SER A 89 8.72 19.47 2.18
C SER A 89 7.87 18.21 2.33
N PHE A 90 7.18 18.06 3.46
CA PHE A 90 6.27 16.95 3.69
C PHE A 90 4.98 17.08 2.89
N GLU A 91 4.41 18.28 2.78
CA GLU A 91 3.25 18.53 1.92
C GLU A 91 3.55 18.20 0.46
N MET A 92 4.71 18.61 -0.06
CA MET A 92 5.14 18.23 -1.41
C MET A 92 5.27 16.71 -1.58
N THR A 93 5.84 16.02 -0.59
CA THR A 93 5.99 14.56 -0.63
C THR A 93 4.63 13.86 -0.60
N ILE A 94 3.70 14.34 0.23
CA ILE A 94 2.33 13.80 0.31
C ILE A 94 1.61 13.98 -1.02
N ASN A 95 1.68 15.17 -1.61
CA ASN A 95 1.05 15.44 -2.91
C ASN A 95 1.63 14.55 -4.01
N HIS A 96 2.97 14.39 -4.04
CA HIS A 96 3.62 13.51 -5.00
C HIS A 96 3.20 12.04 -4.84
N LEU A 97 3.11 11.53 -3.61
CA LEU A 97 2.65 10.17 -3.34
C LEU A 97 1.17 9.98 -3.72
N GLN A 98 0.33 11.00 -3.53
CA GLN A 98 -1.06 10.96 -3.98
C GLN A 98 -1.18 10.89 -5.51
N GLU A 99 -0.38 11.67 -6.24
CA GLU A 99 -0.31 11.60 -7.70
C GLU A 99 0.13 10.22 -8.19
N GLN A 100 1.19 9.67 -7.58
CA GLN A 100 1.67 8.32 -7.89
C GLN A 100 0.59 7.27 -7.64
N LEU A 101 -0.14 7.36 -6.53
CA LEU A 101 -1.21 6.42 -6.20
C LEU A 101 -2.37 6.47 -7.20
N ILE A 102 -2.77 7.68 -7.63
CA ILE A 102 -3.79 7.85 -8.68
C ILE A 102 -3.31 7.24 -10.00
N SER A 103 -2.08 7.52 -10.41
CA SER A 103 -1.51 6.97 -11.65
C SER A 103 -1.45 5.44 -11.63
N GLN A 104 -1.01 4.86 -10.50
CA GLN A 104 -0.90 3.42 -10.32
C GLN A 104 -2.28 2.75 -10.33
N LYS A 105 -3.30 3.40 -9.76
CA LYS A 105 -4.68 2.91 -9.80
C LYS A 105 -5.19 2.81 -11.25
N ILE A 106 -4.96 3.83 -12.07
CA ILE A 106 -5.34 3.83 -13.49
C ILE A 106 -4.62 2.71 -14.26
N VAL A 107 -3.32 2.54 -14.00
CA VAL A 107 -2.53 1.45 -14.61
C VAL A 107 -3.11 0.09 -14.21
N ASN A 108 -3.40 -0.13 -12.93
CA ASN A 108 -3.98 -1.38 -12.46
C ASN A 108 -5.35 -1.66 -13.08
N GLU A 109 -6.24 -0.67 -13.16
CA GLU A 109 -7.55 -0.81 -13.82
C GLU A 109 -7.42 -1.16 -15.31
N THR A 110 -6.42 -0.60 -15.98
CA THR A 110 -6.16 -0.91 -17.39
C THR A 110 -5.60 -2.32 -17.58
N VAL A 111 -4.67 -2.73 -16.69
CA VAL A 111 -4.07 -4.07 -16.71
C VAL A 111 -5.11 -5.13 -16.39
N THR A 112 -5.95 -4.93 -15.38
CA THR A 112 -7.02 -5.88 -15.03
C THR A 112 -8.01 -6.04 -16.19
N LYS A 113 -8.40 -4.95 -16.85
CA LYS A 113 -9.26 -5.02 -18.04
C LYS A 113 -8.60 -5.83 -19.17
N LYS A 114 -7.33 -5.55 -19.48
CA LYS A 114 -6.60 -6.32 -20.52
C LYS A 114 -6.43 -7.78 -20.16
N ASN A 115 -6.22 -8.10 -18.89
CA ASN A 115 -6.13 -9.49 -18.44
C ASN A 115 -7.45 -10.23 -18.65
N LEU A 116 -8.59 -9.62 -18.31
CA LEU A 116 -9.92 -10.20 -18.58
C LEU A 116 -10.16 -10.44 -20.08
N GLU A 117 -9.76 -9.48 -20.93
CA GLU A 117 -9.85 -9.63 -22.39
C GLU A 117 -8.96 -10.78 -22.91
N LEU A 118 -7.76 -10.95 -22.34
CA LEU A 118 -6.86 -12.04 -22.70
C LEU A 118 -7.38 -13.40 -22.23
N GLU A 119 -7.92 -13.49 -21.01
CA GLU A 119 -8.55 -14.70 -20.48
C GLU A 119 -9.70 -15.15 -21.40
N SER A 120 -10.58 -14.23 -21.80
CA SER A 120 -11.67 -14.54 -22.74
C SER A 120 -11.16 -15.02 -24.10
N ARG A 121 -10.08 -14.43 -24.64
CA ARG A 121 -9.48 -14.88 -25.91
C ARG A 121 -8.86 -16.27 -25.79
N ILE A 122 -8.24 -16.58 -24.66
CA ILE A 122 -7.68 -17.91 -24.40
C ILE A 122 -8.82 -18.95 -24.36
N GLU A 123 -9.94 -18.64 -23.71
CA GLU A 123 -11.11 -19.53 -23.69
C GLU A 123 -11.69 -19.78 -25.08
N ASP A 124 -11.81 -18.75 -25.92
CA ASP A 124 -12.30 -18.89 -27.29
C ASP A 124 -11.37 -19.76 -28.14
N LEU A 125 -10.06 -19.54 -28.06
CA LEU A 125 -9.06 -20.34 -28.77
C LEU A 125 -9.06 -21.79 -28.29
N THR A 126 -9.20 -22.02 -26.98
CA THR A 126 -9.27 -23.37 -26.40
C THR A 126 -10.50 -24.11 -26.92
N ARG A 127 -11.67 -23.47 -26.93
CA ARG A 127 -12.90 -24.04 -27.53
C ARG A 127 -12.72 -24.34 -29.02
N GLY A 128 -12.04 -23.46 -29.74
CA GLY A 128 -11.70 -23.66 -31.15
C GLY A 128 -10.81 -24.88 -31.38
N GLN A 129 -9.77 -25.05 -30.56
CA GLN A 129 -8.89 -26.22 -30.59
C GLN A 129 -9.65 -27.51 -30.28
N GLU A 130 -10.46 -27.55 -29.22
CA GLU A 130 -11.29 -28.73 -28.89
C GLU A 130 -12.24 -29.12 -30.04
N GLY A 131 -12.78 -28.13 -30.75
CA GLY A 131 -13.61 -28.35 -31.93
C GLY A 131 -12.83 -28.96 -33.09
N LEU A 132 -11.63 -28.45 -33.37
CA LEU A 132 -10.72 -29.01 -34.37
C LEU A 132 -10.28 -30.43 -34.02
N ASP A 133 -9.94 -30.70 -32.76
CA ASP A 133 -9.53 -32.02 -32.29
C ASP A 133 -10.64 -33.05 -32.48
N LYS A 134 -11.90 -32.68 -32.20
CA LYS A 134 -13.07 -33.54 -32.50
C LYS A 134 -13.20 -33.84 -33.99
N GLN A 135 -13.04 -32.83 -34.84
CA GLN A 135 -13.10 -33.02 -36.30
C GLN A 135 -11.96 -33.93 -36.79
N VAL A 136 -10.76 -33.78 -36.25
CA VAL A 136 -9.62 -34.64 -36.58
C VAL A 136 -9.91 -36.09 -36.17
N GLU A 137 -10.50 -36.32 -34.99
CA GLU A 137 -10.88 -37.67 -34.56
C GLU A 137 -12.05 -38.26 -35.39
N GLU A 138 -13.02 -37.45 -35.81
CA GLU A 138 -14.07 -37.88 -36.75
C GLU A 138 -13.49 -38.27 -38.12
N ILE A 139 -12.53 -37.49 -38.63
CA ILE A 139 -11.82 -37.79 -39.88
C ILE A 139 -10.97 -39.07 -39.72
N ARG A 140 -10.27 -39.21 -38.60
CA ARG A 140 -9.46 -40.39 -38.28
C ARG A 140 -10.32 -41.65 -38.23
N THR A 141 -11.44 -41.61 -37.52
CA THR A 141 -12.37 -42.75 -37.42
C THR A 141 -13.03 -43.09 -38.76
N THR A 142 -13.36 -42.10 -39.59
CA THR A 142 -13.94 -42.36 -40.92
C THR A 142 -12.92 -42.92 -41.91
N LEU A 143 -11.70 -42.36 -41.98
CA LEU A 143 -10.64 -42.84 -42.86
C LEU A 143 -10.13 -44.22 -42.44
N PHE A 144 -9.72 -44.38 -41.18
CA PHE A 144 -9.12 -45.63 -40.72
C PHE A 144 -10.15 -46.71 -40.36
N GLY A 145 -11.33 -46.33 -39.88
CA GLY A 145 -12.39 -47.30 -39.52
C GLY A 145 -13.08 -47.93 -40.74
N LYS A 146 -13.33 -47.16 -41.81
CA LYS A 146 -14.01 -47.68 -43.01
C LYS A 146 -13.05 -48.30 -44.04
N SER A 147 -11.87 -47.71 -44.25
CA SER A 147 -10.92 -48.20 -45.26
C SER A 147 -10.26 -49.52 -44.83
N PHE A 148 -9.79 -49.61 -43.59
CA PHE A 148 -9.00 -50.75 -43.14
C PHE A 148 -9.87 -51.99 -42.85
N GLY A 149 -11.06 -51.79 -42.25
CA GLY A 149 -12.00 -52.87 -41.94
C GLY A 149 -12.59 -53.55 -43.17
N GLY A 150 -12.87 -52.79 -44.24
CA GLY A 150 -13.37 -53.33 -45.51
C GLY A 150 -12.30 -54.09 -46.30
N LEU A 151 -11.08 -53.53 -46.39
CA LEU A 151 -9.94 -54.20 -47.05
C LEU A 151 -9.52 -55.48 -46.35
N MET A 152 -9.51 -55.50 -45.01
CA MET A 152 -9.16 -56.71 -44.25
C MET A 152 -10.21 -57.81 -44.42
N LYS A 153 -11.51 -57.49 -44.40
CA LYS A 153 -12.56 -58.49 -44.66
C LYS A 153 -12.49 -59.07 -46.07
N SER A 154 -12.35 -58.22 -47.08
CA SER A 154 -12.20 -58.66 -48.48
C SER A 154 -10.94 -59.52 -48.67
N SER A 155 -9.83 -59.14 -48.05
CA SER A 155 -8.58 -59.92 -48.13
C SER A 155 -8.71 -61.28 -47.44
N ILE A 156 -9.35 -61.34 -46.28
CA ILE A 156 -9.60 -62.60 -45.55
C ILE A 156 -10.55 -63.52 -46.33
N GLU A 157 -11.60 -62.99 -46.94
CA GLU A 157 -12.52 -63.77 -47.80
C GLU A 157 -11.78 -64.34 -49.03
N THR A 158 -10.94 -63.52 -49.67
CA THR A 158 -10.15 -63.96 -50.83
C THR A 158 -9.15 -65.07 -50.46
N ILE A 159 -8.49 -64.95 -49.30
CA ILE A 159 -7.57 -65.97 -48.80
C ILE A 159 -8.31 -67.28 -48.49
N ASN A 160 -9.47 -67.21 -47.83
CA ASN A 160 -10.27 -68.40 -47.51
C ASN A 160 -10.80 -69.12 -48.77
N ASP A 161 -11.16 -68.39 -49.82
CA ASP A 161 -11.60 -68.97 -51.08
C ASP A 161 -10.45 -69.64 -51.84
N ILE A 162 -9.24 -69.08 -51.78
CA ILE A 162 -8.03 -69.69 -52.33
C ILE A 162 -7.71 -70.99 -51.58
N GLU A 163 -7.78 -71.00 -50.24
CA GLU A 163 -7.55 -72.21 -49.45
C GLU A 163 -8.57 -73.31 -49.72
N LYS A 164 -9.86 -72.96 -49.88
CA LYS A 164 -10.90 -73.94 -50.26
C LYS A 164 -10.64 -74.56 -51.64
N LYS A 165 -10.28 -73.73 -52.63
CA LYS A 165 -9.93 -74.22 -53.97
C LYS A 165 -8.67 -75.10 -53.97
N ALA A 166 -7.66 -74.76 -53.18
CA ALA A 166 -6.45 -75.57 -53.02
C ALA A 166 -6.74 -76.93 -52.36
N LYS A 167 -7.65 -76.97 -51.38
CA LYS A 167 -8.10 -78.23 -50.73
C LYS A 167 -8.97 -79.09 -51.65
N ALA A 168 -9.80 -78.48 -52.49
CA ALA A 168 -10.60 -79.21 -53.48
C ALA A 168 -9.71 -79.85 -54.56
N LYS A 169 -8.72 -79.11 -55.08
CA LYS A 169 -7.80 -79.60 -56.10
C LYS A 169 -6.91 -80.75 -55.60
N LYS A 170 -6.43 -80.68 -54.36
CA LYS A 170 -5.70 -81.79 -53.72
C LYS A 170 -6.54 -83.07 -53.53
N LYS A 171 -7.88 -82.95 -53.53
CA LYS A 171 -8.79 -84.10 -53.38
C LYS A 171 -9.03 -84.78 -54.72
N GLU A 172 -9.15 -84.00 -55.81
CA GLU A 172 -9.22 -84.51 -57.18
C GLU A 172 -7.92 -85.22 -57.60
N ASP A 173 -6.74 -84.66 -57.26
CA ASP A 173 -5.44 -85.28 -57.56
C ASP A 173 -5.17 -86.58 -56.75
N SER A 174 -6.00 -86.89 -55.74
CA SER A 174 -5.87 -88.10 -54.90
C SER A 174 -6.86 -89.22 -55.25
N GLU A 175 -7.83 -88.96 -56.14
CA GLU A 175 -8.79 -89.97 -56.63
C GLU A 175 -8.38 -90.55 -58.01
N GLU A 176 -7.31 -90.04 -58.62
CA GLU A 176 -6.77 -90.50 -59.92
C GLU A 176 -5.42 -91.26 -59.84
N SER A 177 -5.00 -91.72 -58.66
CA SER A 177 -3.82 -92.63 -58.47
C SER A 177 -4.16 -93.92 -57.76
#